data_AF-A0A3G2L4V7-F1
#
_entry.id   AF-A0A3G2L4V7-F1
#
_cell.length_a   1.000
_cell.length_b   1.000
_cell.length_c   1.000
_cell.angle_alpha   90.00
_cell.angle_beta   90.00
_cell.angle_gamma   90.00
#
_symmetry.space_group_name_H-M   'P 1'
#
loop_
_entity.id
_entity.type
_entity.pdbx_description
1 polymer ?
#
loop_
_entity_poly.entity_id
_entity_poly.type
_entity_poly.pdbx_seq_one_letter_code
_entity_poly.pdbx_strand_id
1 'polypeptide(L)'
;MLFEITIFDINGRPLLRDAFLMDSITTLLDFTSDILSPCSQSTEKEAYELFIRSEKGRHVFYRLDSLDGVMLFKNALYEHLIELNETPWRNIEYTIDFTPSNKP
;
A
#
# COMPACT_ATOMS: atom_id res chain seq x y z
N MET A 1 -9.21 -4.67 -11.99
CA MET A 1 -8.93 -5.94 -11.28
C MET A 1 -9.43 -5.83 -9.85
N LEU A 2 -9.99 -6.90 -9.28
CA LEU A 2 -10.44 -6.93 -7.89
C LEU A 2 -9.28 -7.25 -6.94
N PHE A 3 -9.13 -6.43 -5.91
CA PHE A 3 -8.20 -6.62 -4.82
C PHE A 3 -8.97 -6.70 -3.50
N GLU A 4 -8.49 -7.53 -2.58
CA GLU A 4 -8.99 -7.67 -1.23
C GLU A 4 -7.89 -7.30 -0.25
N ILE A 5 -8.12 -6.32 0.61
CA ILE A 5 -7.26 -6.03 1.76
C ILE A 5 -7.80 -6.76 2.97
N THR A 6 -6.91 -7.43 3.70
CA THR A 6 -7.22 -8.05 4.99
C THR A 6 -6.21 -7.60 6.03
N ILE A 7 -6.71 -7.22 7.21
CA ILE A 7 -5.90 -6.90 8.38
C ILE A 7 -6.24 -7.90 9.47
N PHE A 8 -5.23 -8.55 10.02
CA PHE A 8 -5.34 -9.44 11.17
C PHE A 8 -4.80 -8.77 12.44
N ASP A 9 -5.46 -9.03 13.57
CA ASP A 9 -4.91 -8.70 14.89
C ASP A 9 -3.74 -9.60 15.26
N ILE A 10 -3.09 -9.29 16.39
CA ILE A 10 -1.99 -10.09 16.96
C ILE A 10 -2.34 -11.56 17.24
N ASN A 11 -3.64 -11.92 17.28
CA ASN A 11 -4.14 -13.26 17.49
C ASN A 11 -4.55 -13.96 16.17
N GLY A 12 -4.31 -13.33 15.02
CA GLY A 12 -4.71 -13.84 13.70
C GLY A 12 -6.21 -13.72 13.40
N ARG A 13 -6.94 -12.84 14.10
CA ARG A 13 -8.37 -12.59 13.85
C ARG A 13 -8.53 -11.42 12.88
N PRO A 14 -9.43 -11.52 11.89
CA PRO A 14 -9.63 -10.43 10.93
C PRO A 14 -10.26 -9.21 11.62
N LEU A 15 -9.56 -8.08 11.58
CA LEU A 15 -10.04 -6.77 12.01
C LEU A 15 -10.72 -6.01 10.87
N LEU A 16 -10.21 -6.19 9.66
CA LEU A 16 -10.72 -5.57 8.45
C LEU A 16 -10.65 -6.56 7.31
N ARG A 17 -11.68 -6.54 6.46
CA ARG A 17 -11.67 -7.23 5.17
C ARG A 17 -12.51 -6.43 4.18
N ASP A 18 -11.82 -5.74 3.28
CA ASP A 18 -12.44 -4.87 2.28
C ASP A 18 -11.94 -5.23 0.88
N ALA A 19 -12.70 -4.83 -0.13
CA ALA A 19 -12.34 -5.05 -1.52
C ALA A 19 -12.47 -3.76 -2.34
N PHE A 20 -11.56 -3.60 -3.30
CA PHE A 20 -11.52 -2.44 -4.19
C PHE A 20 -11.07 -2.83 -5.60
N LEU A 21 -11.37 -1.98 -6.57
CA LEU A 21 -10.98 -2.16 -7.96
C LEU A 21 -9.79 -1.26 -8.28
N MET A 22 -8.79 -1.83 -8.96
CA MET A 22 -7.65 -1.09 -9.53
C MET A 22 -7.20 -1.71 -10.86
N ASP A 23 -6.54 -0.93 -11.70
CA ASP A 23 -6.10 -1.39 -13.01
C ASP A 23 -4.91 -2.35 -12.95
N SER A 24 -3.98 -2.18 -12.00
CA SER A 24 -2.81 -3.05 -11.85
C SER A 24 -2.32 -3.17 -10.40
N ILE A 25 -1.69 -4.30 -10.08
CA ILE A 25 -0.96 -4.52 -8.83
C ILE A 25 0.30 -3.66 -8.73
N THR A 26 0.92 -3.29 -9.86
CA THR A 26 2.13 -2.45 -9.88
C THR A 26 1.86 -1.07 -9.32
N THR A 27 0.72 -0.47 -9.66
CA THR A 27 0.26 0.81 -9.12
C THR A 27 0.14 0.77 -7.59
N LEU A 28 -0.27 -0.36 -7.03
CA LEU A 28 -0.31 -0.58 -5.59
C LEU A 28 1.09 -0.80 -4.99
N LEU A 29 1.98 -1.52 -5.68
CA LEU A 29 3.33 -1.82 -5.22
C LEU A 29 4.22 -0.58 -5.19
N ASP A 30 4.17 0.27 -6.23
CA ASP A 30 4.91 1.53 -6.32
C ASP A 30 4.56 2.45 -5.12
N PHE A 31 3.28 2.52 -4.76
CA PHE A 31 2.82 3.22 -3.56
C PHE A 31 3.39 2.64 -2.26
N THR A 32 3.33 1.31 -2.09
CA THR A 32 3.83 0.68 -0.87
C THR A 32 5.34 0.79 -0.72
N SER A 33 6.09 0.90 -1.82
CA SER A 33 7.55 1.05 -1.84
C SER A 33 8.00 2.47 -1.51
N ASP A 34 7.34 3.48 -2.09
CA ASP A 34 7.82 4.86 -2.05
C ASP A 34 7.14 5.71 -0.96
N ILE A 35 5.92 5.36 -0.56
CA ILE A 35 5.08 6.20 0.32
C ILE A 35 4.79 5.54 1.67
N LEU A 36 4.58 4.22 1.70
CA LEU A 36 4.20 3.48 2.91
C LEU A 36 5.18 2.38 3.31
N SER A 37 6.49 2.67 3.32
CA SER A 37 7.39 1.84 4.11
C SER A 37 6.98 1.99 5.58
N PRO A 38 6.56 0.91 6.28
CA PRO A 38 6.28 1.00 7.69
C PRO A 38 7.55 1.48 8.40
N CYS A 39 7.43 2.43 9.32
CA CYS A 39 8.57 2.94 10.09
C CYS A 39 9.33 1.83 10.83
N SER A 40 8.68 0.68 11.06
CA SER A 40 9.30 -0.56 11.52
C SER A 40 8.47 -1.75 11.03
N GLN A 41 9.13 -2.77 10.47
CA GLN A 41 8.51 -4.08 10.28
C GLN A 41 8.70 -4.87 11.57
N SER A 42 7.60 -5.34 12.14
CA SER A 42 7.64 -6.16 13.34
C SER A 42 8.37 -7.48 13.07
N THR A 43 9.37 -7.76 13.89
CA THR A 43 10.01 -9.09 13.96
C THR A 43 9.34 -9.99 15.00
N GLU A 44 8.42 -9.45 15.79
CA GLU A 44 7.75 -10.16 16.87
C GLU A 44 6.77 -11.20 16.35
N LYS A 45 6.52 -12.25 17.13
CA LYS A 45 5.54 -13.28 16.75
C LYS A 45 4.10 -12.75 16.81
N GLU A 46 3.84 -11.84 17.75
CA GLU A 46 2.56 -11.19 17.97
C GLU A 46 2.57 -9.82 17.28
N ALA A 47 2.15 -9.79 16.03
CA ALA A 47 2.09 -8.57 15.24
C ALA A 47 0.77 -8.51 14.50
N TYR A 48 0.29 -7.30 14.25
CA TYR A 48 -0.78 -7.09 13.31
C TYR A 48 -0.27 -7.35 11.90
N GLU A 49 -1.05 -8.03 11.08
CA GLU A 49 -0.61 -8.39 9.74
C GLU A 49 -1.56 -7.83 8.69
N LEU A 50 -0.99 -7.24 7.64
CA LEU A 50 -1.74 -6.68 6.52
C LEU A 50 -1.39 -7.38 5.22
N PHE A 51 -2.42 -7.87 4.54
CA PHE A 51 -2.31 -8.56 3.26
C PHE A 51 -3.21 -7.97 2.22
N ILE A 52 -2.72 -7.93 0.98
CA ILE A 52 -3.54 -7.64 -0.18
C ILE A 52 -3.58 -8.86 -1.07
N ARG A 53 -4.77 -9.29 -1.47
CA ARG A 53 -4.96 -10.43 -2.35
C ARG A 53 -5.58 -9.97 -3.64
N SER A 54 -5.11 -10.54 -4.74
CA SER A 54 -5.73 -10.43 -6.04
C SER A 54 -5.99 -11.82 -6.62
N GLU A 55 -6.63 -11.88 -7.78
CA GLU A 55 -6.72 -13.11 -8.58
C GLU A 55 -5.35 -13.70 -8.93
N LYS A 56 -4.31 -12.86 -9.02
CA LYS A 56 -2.95 -13.26 -9.39
C LYS A 56 -2.10 -13.75 -8.21
N GLY A 57 -2.59 -13.62 -6.97
CA GLY A 57 -1.86 -14.06 -5.78
C GLY A 57 -2.02 -13.15 -4.57
N ARG A 58 -1.25 -13.44 -3.51
CA ARG A 58 -1.12 -12.59 -2.33
C ARG A 58 0.07 -11.65 -2.52
N HIS A 59 -0.14 -10.38 -2.21
CA HIS A 59 0.78 -9.29 -2.41
C HIS A 59 0.77 -8.38 -1.17
N VAL A 60 1.94 -7.98 -0.72
CA VAL A 60 2.19 -7.11 0.45
C VAL A 60 1.87 -7.81 1.80
N PHE A 61 2.82 -7.76 2.73
CA PHE A 61 2.83 -8.57 3.97
C PHE A 61 3.45 -7.77 5.12
N TYR A 62 2.89 -6.58 5.39
CA TYR A 62 3.41 -5.73 6.46
C TYR A 62 3.02 -6.29 7.83
N ARG A 63 4.00 -6.30 8.74
CA ARG A 63 3.82 -6.67 10.15
C ARG A 63 4.03 -5.44 11.00
N LEU A 64 3.04 -5.12 11.83
CA LEU A 64 2.96 -3.87 12.59
C LEU A 64 2.83 -4.17 14.07
N ASP A 65 3.59 -3.45 14.90
CA ASP A 65 3.64 -3.69 16.35
C ASP A 65 2.44 -3.11 17.11
N SER A 66 1.64 -2.23 16.47
CA SER A 66 0.53 -1.54 17.12
C SER A 66 -0.69 -1.37 16.22
N LEU A 67 -1.87 -1.37 16.85
CA LEU A 67 -3.13 -1.04 16.18
C LEU A 67 -3.11 0.36 15.56
N ASP A 68 -2.44 1.32 16.22
CA ASP A 68 -2.32 2.68 15.70
C ASP A 68 -1.52 2.71 14.39
N GLY A 69 -0.41 1.96 14.31
CA GLY A 69 0.38 1.83 13.08
C GLY A 69 -0.43 1.21 11.94
N VAL A 70 -1.24 0.21 12.26
CA VAL A 70 -2.19 -0.42 11.32
C VAL A 70 -3.23 0.57 10.81
N MET A 71 -3.82 1.37 11.69
CA MET A 71 -4.84 2.33 11.32
C MET A 71 -4.27 3.48 10.48
N LEU A 72 -3.06 3.95 10.78
CA LEU A 72 -2.35 4.94 9.97
C LEU A 72 -2.05 4.42 8.57
N PHE A 73 -1.49 3.21 8.47
CA PHE A 73 -1.23 2.57 7.18
C PHE A 73 -2.52 2.42 6.37
N LYS A 74 -3.57 1.90 7.02
CA LYS A 74 -4.88 1.71 6.41
C LYS A 74 -5.41 3.02 5.82
N ASN A 75 -5.42 4.09 6.61
CA ASN A 75 -5.97 5.39 6.18
C ASN A 75 -5.17 5.94 4.98
N ALA A 76 -3.84 5.92 5.05
CA ALA A 76 -3.01 6.41 3.95
C ALA A 76 -3.19 5.57 2.67
N LEU A 77 -3.38 4.25 2.79
CA LEU A 77 -3.72 3.41 1.65
C LEU A 77 -5.06 3.81 1.02
N TYR A 78 -6.11 4.02 1.81
CA TYR A 78 -7.41 4.42 1.26
C TYR A 78 -7.37 5.81 0.62
N GLU A 79 -6.68 6.78 1.25
CA GLU A 79 -6.49 8.11 0.66
C GLU A 79 -5.84 8.01 -0.73
N HIS A 80 -4.79 7.20 -0.85
CA HIS A 80 -4.14 7.00 -2.14
C HIS A 80 -5.02 6.26 -3.17
N LEU A 81 -5.79 5.25 -2.72
CA LEU A 81 -6.75 4.58 -3.59
C LEU A 81 -7.84 5.54 -4.11
N ILE A 82 -8.24 6.52 -3.29
CA ILE A 82 -9.16 7.58 -3.71
C ILE A 82 -8.47 8.48 -4.74
N GLU A 83 -7.26 8.97 -4.46
CA GLU A 83 -6.50 9.82 -5.39
C GLU A 83 -6.33 9.16 -6.77
N LEU A 84 -5.96 7.88 -6.80
CA LEU A 84 -5.80 7.12 -8.05
C LEU A 84 -7.10 6.98 -8.83
N ASN A 85 -8.22 6.81 -8.14
CA ASN A 85 -9.55 6.69 -8.77
C ASN A 85 -10.14 8.05 -9.16
N GLU A 86 -9.78 9.13 -8.46
CA GLU A 86 -10.22 10.49 -8.77
C GLU A 86 -9.34 11.17 -9.83
N THR A 87 -8.12 10.68 -10.07
CA THR A 87 -7.25 11.21 -11.13
C THR A 87 -7.70 10.64 -12.48
N PRO A 88 -8.33 11.44 -13.36
CA PRO A 88 -8.75 10.94 -14.67
C PRO A 88 -7.49 10.81 -15.52
N TRP A 89 -6.88 9.61 -15.59
CA TRP A 89 -5.81 9.19 -16.50
C TRP A 89 -5.20 10.35 -17.30
N ARG A 90 -4.53 11.28 -16.62
CA ARG A 90 -3.96 12.46 -17.26
C ARG A 90 -2.64 11.97 -17.80
N ASN A 91 -2.60 11.70 -19.10
CA ASN A 91 -1.42 11.43 -19.91
C ASN A 91 -0.12 11.77 -19.17
N ILE A 92 0.47 10.77 -18.51
CA ILE A 92 1.86 10.87 -18.06
C ILE A 92 2.68 10.62 -19.33
N GLU A 93 2.74 11.63 -20.19
CA GLU A 93 3.89 11.78 -21.08
C GLU A 93 5.09 11.97 -20.16
N TYR A 94 5.88 10.91 -20.03
CA TYR A 94 7.19 10.94 -19.40
C TYR A 94 8.11 11.86 -20.20
N THR A 95 8.03 13.17 -19.97
CA THR A 95 9.11 14.09 -20.35
C THR A 95 10.15 14.03 -19.25
N ILE A 96 11.05 13.07 -19.36
CA ILE A 96 12.26 12.99 -18.55
C ILE A 96 13.21 14.09 -19.05
N ASP A 97 13.09 15.30 -18.49
CA ASP A 97 14.14 16.32 -18.61
C ASP A 97 15.08 16.20 -17.39
N PHE A 98 16.04 15.28 -17.47
CA PHE A 98 17.24 15.33 -16.62
C PHE A 98 18.11 16.49 -17.09
N THR A 99 18.06 17.62 -16.40
CA THR A 99 19.15 18.61 -16.47
C THR A 99 20.16 18.31 -15.35
N PRO A 100 21.45 18.05 -15.67
CA PRO A 100 22.46 17.70 -14.69
C PRO A 100 22.83 18.90 -13.80
N SER A 101 23.00 18.58 -12.52
CA SER A 101 23.40 19.47 -11.43
C SER A 101 24.68 20.25 -11.76
N ASN A 102 24.57 21.58 -11.87
CA ASN A 102 25.71 22.48 -11.83
C ASN A 102 26.13 22.68 -10.37
N LYS A 103 27.29 22.12 -9.99
CA LYS A 103 28.04 22.58 -8.82
C LYS A 103 28.98 23.70 -9.25
N PRO A 104 29.00 24.86 -8.56
CA PRO A 104 30.21 25.66 -8.45
C PRO A 104 31.20 25.03 -7.46
#